data_AF-A0A7S3MLH4-F1
#
_entry.id   AF-A0A7S3MLH4-F1
#
_cell.length_a   1.000
_cell.length_b   1.000
_cell.length_c   1.000
_cell.angle_alpha   90.00
_cell.angle_beta   90.00
_cell.angle_gamma   90.00
#
_symmetry.space_group_name_H-M   'P 1'
#
loop_
_entity.id
_entity.type
_entity.pdbx_description
1 polymer ?
#
loop_
_entity_poly.entity_id
_entity_poly.type
_entity_poly.pdbx_seq_one_letter_code
_entity_poly.pdbx_strand_id
1 'polypeptide(L)'
;QMDEAMDNLDELEEQRIFEEYKIWKKHSPFFYDTLYSHALTWPSLTVEWMPDRNTPFNSDWTVQRLLIGTHTSNDEQNYVQIIKVKIPLESSKDTREYREGLDEPGIVTGAGGGNKAGAAG
;
A
#
# COMPACT_ATOMS: atom_id res chain seq x y z
N GLN A 1 -22.41 33.70 4.87
CA GLN A 1 -23.70 33.10 4.47
C GLN A 1 -23.57 32.17 3.27
N MET A 2 -23.07 32.59 2.08
CA MET A 2 -22.86 31.64 0.97
C MET A 2 -21.58 30.82 1.14
N ASP A 3 -20.49 31.44 1.59
CA ASP A 3 -19.20 30.76 1.84
C ASP A 3 -19.32 29.73 2.99
N GLU A 4 -19.92 30.11 4.12
CA GLU A 4 -20.19 29.19 5.24
C GLU A 4 -21.09 28.00 4.85
N ALA A 5 -22.02 28.19 3.92
CA ALA A 5 -22.88 27.10 3.45
C ALA A 5 -22.10 26.12 2.56
N MET A 6 -21.13 26.61 1.78
CA MET A 6 -20.24 25.78 0.97
C MET A 6 -19.28 24.97 1.85
N ASP A 7 -18.65 25.62 2.83
CA ASP A 7 -17.73 24.95 3.78
C ASP A 7 -18.44 23.79 4.52
N ASN A 8 -19.69 24.00 4.95
CA ASN A 8 -20.51 22.94 5.56
C ASN A 8 -20.83 21.78 4.61
N LEU A 9 -20.94 22.05 3.30
CA LEU A 9 -21.20 21.03 2.28
C LEU A 9 -19.94 20.17 2.05
N ASP A 10 -18.77 20.80 1.98
CA ASP A 10 -17.48 20.13 1.83
C ASP A 10 -17.18 19.24 3.05
N GLU A 11 -17.42 19.75 4.27
CA GLU A 11 -17.25 18.95 5.50
C GLU A 11 -18.15 17.71 5.54
N LEU A 12 -19.41 17.83 5.10
CA LEU A 12 -20.34 16.70 5.02
C LEU A 12 -19.88 15.67 3.98
N GLU A 13 -19.33 16.12 2.84
CA GLU A 13 -18.79 15.22 1.82
C GLU A 13 -17.54 14.49 2.30
N GLU A 14 -16.60 15.18 2.97
CA GLU A 14 -15.43 14.55 3.57
C GLU A 14 -15.80 13.49 4.60
N GLN A 15 -16.79 13.77 5.44
CA GLN A 15 -17.30 12.79 6.41
C GLN A 15 -17.87 11.55 5.70
N ARG A 16 -18.66 11.74 4.65
CA ARG A 16 -19.20 10.63 3.85
C ARG A 16 -18.08 9.79 3.23
N ILE A 17 -17.10 10.43 2.60
CA ILE A 17 -15.94 9.75 1.99
C ILE A 17 -15.19 8.93 3.04
N PHE A 18 -15.00 9.48 4.23
CA PHE A 18 -14.30 8.80 5.32
C PHE A 18 -15.06 7.58 5.86
N GLU A 19 -16.38 7.66 6.00
CA GLU A 19 -17.22 6.54 6.41
C GLU A 19 -17.22 5.42 5.37
N GLU A 20 -17.38 5.77 4.09
CA GLU A 20 -17.31 4.81 2.98
C GLU A 20 -15.93 4.13 2.92
N TYR A 21 -14.85 4.89 3.10
CA TYR A 21 -13.49 4.34 3.15
C TYR A 21 -13.31 3.35 4.31
N LYS A 22 -13.86 3.64 5.50
CA LYS A 22 -13.80 2.71 6.64
C LYS A 22 -14.51 1.40 6.34
N ILE A 23 -15.69 1.47 5.73
CA ILE A 23 -16.45 0.27 5.34
C ILE A 23 -15.66 -0.52 4.30
N TRP A 24 -15.14 0.14 3.27
CA TRP A 24 -14.29 -0.51 2.26
C TRP A 24 -13.08 -1.18 2.90
N LYS A 25 -12.36 -0.49 3.79
CA LYS A 25 -11.17 -1.00 4.46
C LYS A 25 -11.46 -2.22 5.35
N LYS A 26 -12.62 -2.25 6.02
CA LYS A 26 -13.06 -3.40 6.81
C LYS A 26 -13.29 -4.64 5.95
N HIS A 27 -13.76 -4.45 4.71
CA HIS A 27 -14.10 -5.56 3.82
C HIS A 27 -13.01 -5.88 2.79
N SER A 28 -11.99 -5.03 2.63
CA SER A 28 -10.93 -5.20 1.63
C SER A 28 -10.20 -6.54 1.69
N PRO A 29 -9.99 -7.20 2.86
CA PRO A 29 -9.39 -8.54 2.90
C PRO A 29 -10.23 -9.62 2.21
N PHE A 30 -11.54 -9.41 2.03
CA PHE A 30 -12.41 -10.33 1.31
C PHE A 30 -12.37 -10.11 -0.22
N PHE A 31 -11.88 -8.96 -0.67
CA PHE A 31 -11.91 -8.58 -2.09
C PHE A 31 -10.54 -8.65 -2.76
N TYR A 32 -9.46 -8.46 -2.01
CA TYR A 32 -8.11 -8.38 -2.56
C TYR A 32 -7.18 -9.39 -1.88
N ASP A 33 -6.51 -10.22 -2.67
CA ASP A 33 -5.45 -11.10 -2.18
C ASP A 33 -4.22 -10.31 -1.70
N THR A 34 -4.00 -9.12 -2.25
CA THR A 34 -2.85 -8.28 -1.93
C THR A 34 -3.21 -6.82 -2.16
N LEU A 35 -2.94 -5.98 -1.17
CA LEU A 35 -3.18 -4.54 -1.22
C LEU A 35 -1.94 -3.82 -0.68
N TYR A 36 -1.38 -2.91 -1.48
CA TYR A 36 -0.32 -2.01 -1.04
C TYR A 36 -0.88 -0.60 -0.93
N SER A 37 -0.60 0.05 0.21
CA SER A 37 -0.92 1.46 0.42
C SER A 37 0.33 2.18 0.89
N HIS A 38 0.65 3.29 0.22
CA HIS A 38 1.79 4.12 0.54
C HIS A 38 1.43 5.59 0.36
N ALA A 39 1.60 6.37 1.43
CA ALA A 39 1.44 7.81 1.38
C ALA A 39 2.73 8.43 0.81
N LEU A 40 2.64 8.99 -0.39
CA LEU A 40 3.74 9.75 -0.99
C LEU A 40 3.88 11.11 -0.31
N THR A 41 5.11 11.62 -0.23
CA THR A 41 5.37 12.99 0.27
C THR A 41 4.73 14.04 -0.61
N TRP A 42 4.83 13.87 -1.93
CA TRP A 42 4.23 14.74 -2.93
C TRP A 42 3.33 13.90 -3.85
N PRO A 43 2.21 14.45 -4.32
CA PRO A 43 1.36 13.73 -5.26
C PRO A 43 2.12 13.42 -6.54
N SER A 44 1.82 12.26 -7.12
CA SER A 44 2.31 11.90 -8.46
C SER A 44 1.18 12.03 -9.46
N LEU A 45 1.46 12.67 -10.60
CA LEU A 45 0.54 12.74 -11.75
C LEU A 45 0.78 11.61 -12.77
N THR A 46 1.74 10.72 -12.50
CA THR A 46 2.06 9.58 -13.38
C THR A 46 2.42 8.34 -12.58
N VAL A 47 2.07 7.16 -13.10
CA VAL A 47 2.46 5.87 -12.54
C VAL A 47 2.62 4.87 -13.68
N GLU A 48 3.79 4.25 -13.77
CA GLU A 48 4.08 3.29 -14.83
C GLU A 48 4.86 2.10 -14.27
N TRP A 49 4.38 0.88 -14.55
CA TRP A 49 5.15 -0.34 -14.26
C TRP A 49 6.33 -0.45 -15.20
N MET A 50 7.51 -0.65 -14.64
CA MET A 50 8.67 -1.00 -15.44
C MET A 50 8.56 -2.46 -15.90
N PRO A 51 9.07 -2.80 -17.09
CA PRO A 51 8.93 -4.14 -17.67
C PRO A 51 9.74 -5.21 -16.93
N ASP A 52 10.66 -4.82 -16.04
CA ASP A 52 11.53 -5.75 -15.36
C ASP A 52 10.86 -6.35 -14.10
N ARG A 53 10.87 -7.67 -14.07
CA ARG A 53 10.48 -8.48 -12.91
C ARG A 53 11.66 -9.36 -12.53
N ASN A 54 12.13 -9.21 -11.30
CA ASN A 54 13.22 -10.01 -10.77
C ASN A 54 12.69 -10.93 -9.67
N THR A 55 12.93 -12.24 -9.79
CA THR A 55 12.66 -13.22 -8.74
C THR A 55 14.00 -13.67 -8.17
N PRO A 56 14.41 -13.16 -6.99
CA PRO A 56 15.65 -13.61 -6.36
C PRO A 56 15.70 -15.12 -6.16
N PHE A 57 16.90 -15.69 -6.18
CA PHE A 57 17.07 -17.13 -5.98
C PHE A 57 16.58 -17.54 -4.59
N ASN A 58 15.75 -18.59 -4.54
CA ASN A 58 15.17 -19.12 -3.30
C ASN A 58 14.34 -18.09 -2.48
N SER A 59 13.72 -17.11 -3.14
CA SER A 59 12.76 -16.21 -2.50
C SER A 59 11.33 -16.55 -2.85
N ASP A 60 10.43 -16.24 -1.93
CA ASP A 60 8.97 -16.34 -2.05
C ASP A 60 8.31 -15.04 -2.56
N TRP A 61 9.10 -14.09 -3.07
CA TRP A 61 8.60 -12.84 -3.67
C TRP A 61 9.30 -12.50 -4.99
N THR A 62 8.68 -11.60 -5.74
CA THR A 62 9.28 -10.91 -6.89
C THR A 62 9.47 -9.44 -6.56
N VAL A 63 10.55 -8.85 -7.08
CA VAL A 63 10.78 -7.41 -7.03
C VAL A 63 10.37 -6.84 -8.38
N GLN A 64 9.40 -5.94 -8.35
CA GLN A 64 8.95 -5.16 -9.50
C GLN A 64 9.15 -3.68 -9.21
N ARG A 65 9.19 -2.86 -10.26
CA ARG A 65 9.47 -1.42 -10.14
C ARG A 65 8.38 -0.58 -10.77
N LEU A 66 8.09 0.53 -10.11
CA LEU A 66 7.16 1.57 -10.56
C LEU A 66 7.94 2.86 -10.78
N LEU A 67 7.71 3.51 -11.91
CA LEU A 67 8.14 4.88 -12.18
C LEU A 67 7.02 5.84 -11.75
N ILE A 68 7.36 6.83 -10.95
CA ILE A 68 6.46 7.93 -10.58
C ILE A 68 7.18 9.27 -10.69
N GLY A 69 6.41 10.35 -10.75
CA GLY A 69 6.93 11.72 -10.65
C GLY A 69 6.51 12.36 -9.32
N THR A 70 7.13 13.46 -8.96
CA THR A 70 6.60 14.36 -7.93
C THR A 70 5.90 15.53 -8.59
N HIS A 71 4.89 16.09 -7.92
CA HIS A 71 4.30 17.38 -8.24
C HIS A 71 4.29 18.26 -7.00
N THR A 72 5.29 19.13 -6.89
CA THR A 72 5.56 19.99 -5.72
C THR A 72 4.93 21.38 -5.80
N SER A 73 4.12 21.68 -6.83
CA SER A 73 3.54 23.02 -7.05
C SER A 73 4.54 24.21 -7.07
N ASN A 74 5.81 23.94 -7.39
CA ASN A 74 6.95 24.88 -7.35
C ASN A 74 7.51 25.20 -5.96
N ASP A 75 7.04 24.54 -4.90
CA ASP A 75 7.59 24.70 -3.55
C ASP A 75 8.97 24.05 -3.41
N GLU A 76 9.19 22.93 -4.12
CA GLU A 76 10.44 22.16 -4.10
C GLU A 76 10.84 21.66 -5.50
N GLN A 77 12.10 21.23 -5.66
CA GLN A 77 12.58 20.58 -6.89
C GLN A 77 11.78 19.29 -7.16
N ASN A 78 11.32 19.12 -8.41
CA ASN A 78 10.64 17.90 -8.81
C ASN A 78 11.63 16.78 -9.18
N TYR A 79 11.23 15.54 -8.93
CA TYR A 79 12.01 14.34 -9.18
C TYR A 79 11.20 13.28 -9.93
N VAL A 80 11.92 12.45 -10.67
CA VAL A 80 11.43 11.15 -11.11
C VAL A 80 11.91 10.11 -10.09
N GLN A 81 11.00 9.31 -9.56
CA GLN A 81 11.30 8.32 -8.54
C GLN A 81 11.00 6.91 -9.05
N ILE A 82 11.82 5.95 -8.60
CA ILE A 82 11.60 4.52 -8.87
C ILE A 82 11.28 3.84 -7.55
N ILE A 83 10.04 3.38 -7.42
CA ILE A 83 9.58 2.61 -6.26
C ILE A 83 9.80 1.13 -6.54
N LYS A 84 10.35 0.40 -5.57
CA LYS A 84 10.50 -1.06 -5.62
C LYS A 84 9.40 -1.71 -4.79
N VAL A 85 8.63 -2.59 -5.41
CA VAL A 85 7.55 -3.34 -4.76
C VAL A 85 7.97 -4.81 -4.66
N LYS A 86 7.86 -5.39 -3.46
CA LYS A 86 8.03 -6.82 -3.24
C LYS A 86 6.66 -7.48 -3.27
N ILE A 87 6.42 -8.29 -4.29
CA ILE A 87 5.14 -8.97 -4.52
C ILE A 87 5.32 -10.46 -4.22
N PRO A 88 4.60 -11.02 -3.22
CA PRO A 88 4.63 -12.45 -2.92
C PRO A 88 4.30 -13.31 -4.14
N LEU A 89 4.89 -14.51 -4.19
CA LEU A 89 4.54 -15.50 -5.19
C LEU A 89 3.21 -16.15 -4.82
N GLU A 90 2.43 -16.56 -5.82
CA GLU A 90 1.17 -17.26 -5.59
C GLU A 90 1.35 -18.53 -4.74
N SER A 91 2.49 -19.20 -4.93
CA SER A 91 2.87 -20.42 -4.20
C SER A 91 3.17 -20.21 -2.71
N SER A 92 3.27 -18.97 -2.24
CA SER A 92 3.60 -18.64 -0.84
C SER A 92 2.42 -18.12 -0.02
N LYS A 93 1.20 -18.09 -0.59
CA LYS A 93 0.00 -17.65 0.14
C LYS A 93 -0.47 -18.74 1.12
N ASP A 94 -0.38 -18.51 2.44
CA ASP A 94 -1.09 -19.33 3.43
C ASP A 94 -2.51 -18.78 3.62
N THR A 95 -3.51 -19.56 3.23
CA THR A 95 -4.93 -19.17 3.26
C THR A 95 -5.52 -19.12 4.67
N ARG A 96 -4.73 -19.42 5.71
CA ARG A 96 -5.19 -19.59 7.11
C ARG A 96 -5.03 -18.35 8.00
N GLU A 97 -4.27 -17.33 7.61
CA GLU A 97 -3.97 -16.16 8.46
C GLU A 97 -5.07 -15.07 8.47
N TYR A 98 -6.14 -15.22 7.69
CA TYR A 98 -7.20 -14.20 7.56
C TYR A 98 -8.04 -13.93 8.84
N ARG A 99 -7.81 -14.65 9.96
CA ARG A 99 -8.72 -14.64 11.12
C ARG A 99 -8.24 -13.90 12.37
N GLU A 100 -6.96 -13.52 12.50
CA GLU A 100 -6.42 -13.07 13.81
C GLU A 100 -6.08 -11.58 13.94
N GLY A 101 -6.26 -10.75 12.91
CA GLY A 101 -5.77 -9.35 12.92
C GLY A 101 -6.81 -8.21 12.90
N LEU A 102 -8.11 -8.50 12.96
CA LEU A 102 -9.14 -7.48 12.68
C LEU A 102 -9.35 -6.40 13.76
N ASP A 103 -8.67 -6.52 14.90
CA ASP A 103 -8.85 -5.63 16.05
C ASP A 103 -7.73 -4.57 16.22
N GLU A 104 -6.68 -4.59 15.39
CA GLU A 104 -5.54 -3.65 15.48
C GLU A 104 -5.40 -2.77 14.21
N PRO A 105 -5.42 -1.42 14.32
CA PRO A 105 -5.17 -0.53 13.20
C PRO A 105 -3.66 -0.46 12.92
N GLY A 106 -3.10 -1.54 12.39
CA GLY A 106 -1.69 -1.66 12.03
C GLY A 106 -1.51 -2.18 10.61
N ILE A 107 -0.72 -1.46 9.81
CA ILE A 107 -0.23 -1.87 8.49
C ILE A 107 0.32 -3.31 8.57
N VAL A 108 -0.14 -4.20 7.68
CA VAL A 108 0.57 -5.47 7.40
C VAL A 108 1.89 -5.10 6.72
N THR A 109 2.93 -4.89 7.53
CA THR A 109 4.31 -4.97 7.06
C THR A 109 4.63 -6.45 6.92
N GLY A 110 4.89 -6.93 5.70
CA GLY A 110 5.32 -8.31 5.46
C GLY A 110 6.57 -8.62 6.27
N ALA A 111 6.40 -9.32 7.39
CA ALA A 111 7.48 -9.78 8.24
C ALA A 111 7.98 -11.13 7.73
N GLY A 112 8.92 -11.10 6.79
CA GLY A 112 9.78 -12.24 6.52
C GLY A 112 10.77 -12.43 7.66
N GLY A 113 10.68 -13.56 8.36
CA GLY A 113 11.69 -14.08 9.28
C GLY A 113 11.36 -15.54 9.55
N GLY A 114 12.19 -16.53 9.24
CA GLY A 114 13.63 -16.58 9.16
C GLY A 114 14.03 -17.84 9.93
N ASN A 115 14.13 -18.98 9.23
CA ASN A 115 14.54 -20.25 9.83
C ASN A 115 15.93 -20.08 10.47
N LYS A 116 15.98 -20.06 11.81
CA LYS A 116 17.21 -20.34 12.54
C LYS A 116 17.44 -21.84 12.54
N ALA A 117 18.21 -22.32 11.57
CA ALA A 117 19.06 -23.49 11.79
C ALA A 117 20.13 -23.10 12.83
N GLY A 118 20.06 -23.68 14.02
CA GLY A 118 21.01 -23.49 15.09
C GLY A 118 21.38 -24.85 15.68
N ALA A 119 22.60 -25.29 15.39
CA ALA A 119 23.23 -26.48 15.92
C ALA A 119 23.52 -26.35 17.43
N ALA A 120 23.29 -27.44 18.19
CA ALA A 120 23.93 -27.80 19.46
C ALA A 120 23.33 -29.17 19.89
N GLY A 121 24.06 -30.19 20.32
CA GLY A 121 25.49 -30.47 20.49
C GLY A 121 25.67 -31.98 20.63
#